data_AF-A0AAV7TWW0-F1
#
_entry.id   AF-A0AAV7TWW0-F1
#
_cell.length_a   1.000
_cell.length_b   1.000
_cell.length_c   1.000
_cell.angle_alpha   90.00
_cell.angle_beta   90.00
_cell.angle_gamma   90.00
#
_symmetry.space_group_name_H-M   'P 1'
#
loop_
_entity.id
_entity.type
_entity.pdbx_description
1 polymer ?
#
loop_
_entity_poly.entity_id
_entity_poly.type
_entity_poly.pdbx_seq_one_letter_code
_entity_poly.pdbx_strand_id
1 'polypeptide(L)'
;MQSSLGHSPFKMLFGRQPRTLLDMLAEQREDTEEEVKDLLTYTRDLRGNLSTVWEEAHTALRAAQQKQKQSYDTHSAVRTLAVGDEALVLLPSTDNKLLAQWQSPFEVTAQINPTTYKLSMSKNGGREQIYYINLLKKWIEPTDGQTIHHVTAEVNEDIPYPILTPHNVSSPGKPWINRNLMRQYLNQLQRMVTQNQDVFSKYLGRTSLMQHPIRLKENTVSRQRPYRIPEAKQKIIEKEVQAMLEAEGQNVFERLPDLSDSEVVNLN
;
A
#
# COMPACT_ATOMS: atom_id res chain seq x y z
N MET A 1 -18.62 -12.25 -14.11
CA MET A 1 -18.76 -11.41 -15.31
C MET A 1 -17.48 -10.63 -15.51
N GLN A 2 -16.95 -10.52 -16.73
CA GLN A 2 -15.81 -9.63 -16.99
C GLN A 2 -16.32 -8.19 -17.01
N SER A 3 -16.06 -7.45 -15.94
CA SER A 3 -16.65 -6.13 -15.68
C SER A 3 -16.39 -5.09 -16.80
N SER A 4 -15.27 -5.21 -17.52
CA SER A 4 -14.89 -4.26 -18.58
C SER A 4 -15.65 -4.42 -19.91
N LEU A 5 -16.23 -5.60 -20.18
CA LEU A 5 -16.90 -5.89 -21.46
C LEU A 5 -18.42 -5.76 -21.40
N GLY A 6 -19.01 -5.69 -20.20
CA GLY A 6 -20.47 -5.64 -20.00
C GLY A 6 -21.22 -6.95 -20.32
N HIS A 7 -20.59 -7.88 -21.05
CA HIS A 7 -21.13 -9.20 -21.40
C HIS A 7 -20.28 -10.36 -20.88
N SER A 8 -20.89 -11.53 -20.76
CA SER A 8 -20.17 -12.77 -20.47
C SER A 8 -19.36 -13.22 -21.70
N PRO A 9 -18.15 -13.80 -21.52
CA PRO A 9 -17.39 -14.38 -22.63
C PRO A 9 -18.20 -15.36 -23.49
N PHE A 10 -19.07 -16.16 -22.86
CA PHE A 10 -19.98 -17.08 -23.57
C PHE A 10 -20.95 -16.32 -24.50
N LYS A 11 -21.53 -15.22 -24.02
CA LYS A 11 -22.47 -14.40 -24.80
C LYS A 11 -21.76 -13.71 -25.96
N MET A 12 -20.50 -13.31 -25.80
CA MET A 12 -19.71 -12.76 -26.89
C MET A 12 -19.41 -13.78 -27.99
N LEU A 13 -19.22 -15.05 -27.63
CA LEU A 13 -18.92 -16.11 -28.60
C LEU A 13 -20.17 -16.62 -29.32
N PHE A 14 -21.29 -16.74 -28.59
CA PHE A 14 -22.49 -17.42 -29.07
C PHE A 14 -23.69 -16.49 -29.28
N GLY A 15 -23.57 -15.19 -29.02
CA GLY A 15 -24.66 -14.21 -29.18
C GLY A 15 -25.85 -14.43 -28.25
N ARG A 16 -25.76 -15.37 -27.31
CA ARG A 16 -26.83 -15.77 -26.39
C ARG A 16 -26.28 -16.05 -25.00
N GLN A 17 -27.13 -15.95 -23.98
CA GLN A 17 -26.75 -16.36 -22.64
C GLN A 17 -26.67 -17.89 -22.55
N PRO A 18 -25.74 -18.44 -21.74
CA PRO A 18 -25.70 -19.88 -21.52
C PRO A 18 -26.99 -20.30 -20.81
N ARG A 19 -27.61 -21.39 -21.27
CA ARG A 19 -28.69 -22.02 -20.51
C ARG A 19 -28.11 -22.62 -19.24
N THR A 20 -28.59 -22.15 -18.10
CA THR A 20 -28.21 -22.65 -16.78
C THR A 20 -29.23 -23.68 -16.27
N LEU A 21 -28.86 -24.44 -15.24
CA LEU A 21 -29.78 -25.42 -14.63
C LEU A 21 -31.04 -24.76 -14.07
N LEU A 22 -30.94 -23.50 -13.62
CA LEU A 22 -32.08 -22.74 -13.12
C LEU A 22 -33.03 -22.35 -14.27
N ASP A 23 -32.48 -22.00 -15.44
CA ASP A 23 -33.28 -21.70 -16.62
C ASP A 23 -34.06 -22.95 -17.06
N MET A 24 -33.42 -24.13 -17.05
CA MET A 24 -34.10 -25.40 -17.36
C MET A 24 -35.23 -25.73 -16.38
N LEU A 25 -35.03 -25.47 -15.09
CA LEU A 25 -36.08 -25.70 -14.07
C LEU A 25 -37.24 -24.70 -14.18
N ALA A 26 -36.96 -23.47 -14.66
CA ALA A 26 -37.99 -22.49 -14.95
C ALA A 26 -38.77 -22.87 -16.22
N GLU A 27 -38.08 -23.25 -17.29
CA GLU A 27 -38.65 -23.76 -18.55
C GLU A 27 -39.49 -25.04 -18.35
N GLN A 28 -39.23 -25.83 -17.30
CA GLN A 28 -40.06 -26.99 -16.95
C GLN A 28 -41.32 -26.65 -16.15
N ARG A 29 -41.34 -25.49 -15.48
CA ARG A 29 -42.47 -25.02 -14.68
C ARG A 29 -43.45 -24.19 -15.51
N GLU A 30 -42.94 -23.49 -16.50
CA GLU A 30 -43.73 -22.77 -17.50
C GLU A 30 -43.87 -23.72 -18.70
N ASP A 31 -45.09 -24.17 -19.03
CA ASP A 31 -45.36 -24.97 -20.24
C ASP A 31 -45.14 -24.10 -21.50
N THR A 32 -43.90 -23.71 -21.76
CA THR A 32 -43.51 -22.95 -22.95
C THR A 32 -43.19 -23.92 -24.07
N GLU A 33 -44.08 -24.00 -25.05
CA GLU A 33 -43.78 -24.66 -26.33
C GLU A 33 -42.67 -23.86 -27.04
N GLU A 34 -41.49 -24.46 -27.21
CA GLU A 34 -40.43 -23.84 -28.00
C GLU A 34 -40.84 -23.78 -29.48
N GLU A 35 -41.01 -22.57 -30.03
CA GLU A 35 -41.16 -22.40 -31.48
C GLU A 35 -39.92 -22.96 -32.19
N VAL A 36 -40.12 -24.02 -32.97
CA VAL A 36 -39.07 -24.58 -33.83
C VAL A 36 -38.75 -23.56 -34.91
N LYS A 37 -37.71 -22.75 -34.68
CA LYS A 37 -37.23 -21.78 -35.65
C LYS A 37 -36.58 -22.48 -36.84
N ASP A 38 -36.94 -22.05 -38.04
CA ASP A 38 -36.24 -22.46 -39.26
C ASP A 38 -34.75 -22.07 -39.20
N LEU A 39 -33.87 -22.90 -39.75
CA LEU A 39 -32.41 -22.73 -39.66
C LEU A 39 -31.95 -21.38 -40.24
N LEU A 40 -32.57 -20.90 -41.31
CA LEU A 40 -32.25 -19.62 -41.91
C LEU A 40 -32.64 -18.44 -41.02
N THR A 41 -33.77 -18.55 -40.30
CA THR A 41 -34.18 -17.53 -39.33
C THR A 41 -33.26 -17.51 -38.12
N TYR A 42 -32.89 -18.68 -37.58
CA TYR A 42 -31.96 -18.80 -36.46
C TYR A 42 -30.57 -18.23 -36.78
N THR A 43 -30.01 -18.56 -37.95
CA THR A 43 -28.68 -18.06 -38.34
C THR A 43 -28.67 -16.56 -38.59
N ARG A 44 -29.77 -16.00 -39.11
CA ARG A 44 -29.96 -14.55 -39.24
C ARG A 44 -30.02 -13.86 -37.87
N ASP A 45 -30.83 -14.39 -36.96
CA ASP A 45 -30.96 -13.88 -35.59
C ASP A 45 -29.62 -13.93 -34.85
N LEU A 46 -28.90 -15.06 -34.94
CA LEU A 46 -27.59 -15.24 -34.32
C LEU A 46 -26.58 -14.20 -34.80
N ARG A 47 -26.53 -13.94 -36.12
CA ARG A 47 -25.64 -12.92 -36.69
C ARG A 47 -26.02 -11.52 -36.21
N GLY A 48 -27.32 -11.22 -36.13
CA GLY A 48 -27.81 -9.94 -35.59
C GLY A 48 -27.38 -9.76 -34.13
N ASN A 49 -27.62 -10.77 -33.30
CA ASN A 49 -27.27 -10.75 -31.88
C ASN A 49 -25.77 -10.67 -31.62
N LEU A 50 -24.95 -11.36 -32.43
CA LEU A 50 -23.49 -11.24 -32.32
C LEU A 50 -23.03 -9.82 -32.69
N SER A 51 -23.62 -9.21 -33.71
CA SER A 51 -23.26 -7.85 -34.13
C SER A 51 -23.61 -6.84 -33.03
N THR A 52 -24.80 -6.96 -32.43
CA THR A 52 -25.25 -6.06 -31.36
C THR A 52 -24.40 -6.22 -30.10
N VAL A 53 -24.17 -7.46 -29.65
CA VAL A 53 -23.32 -7.76 -28.47
C VAL A 53 -21.90 -7.27 -28.71
N TRP A 54 -21.37 -7.41 -29.93
CA TRP A 54 -20.04 -6.94 -30.26
C TRP A 54 -19.95 -5.42 -30.19
N GLU A 55 -20.92 -4.68 -30.76
CA GLU A 55 -20.98 -3.22 -30.67
C GLU A 55 -21.07 -2.74 -29.23
N GLU A 56 -21.99 -3.31 -28.44
CA GLU A 56 -22.15 -3.00 -27.02
C GLU A 56 -20.85 -3.28 -26.24
N ALA A 57 -20.24 -4.45 -26.43
CA ALA A 57 -18.98 -4.80 -25.78
C ALA A 57 -17.85 -3.84 -26.17
N HIS A 58 -17.80 -3.40 -27.44
CA HIS A 58 -16.78 -2.48 -27.91
C HIS A 58 -16.93 -1.08 -27.29
N THR A 59 -18.17 -0.60 -27.16
CA THR A 59 -18.43 0.69 -26.49
C THR A 59 -18.08 0.64 -25.01
N ALA A 60 -18.50 -0.42 -24.31
CA ALA A 60 -18.17 -0.64 -22.91
C ALA A 60 -16.65 -0.76 -22.68
N LEU A 61 -15.95 -1.49 -23.56
CA LEU A 61 -14.51 -1.67 -23.50
C LEU A 61 -13.78 -0.32 -23.65
N ARG A 62 -14.18 0.51 -24.63
CA ARG A 62 -13.59 1.85 -24.81
C ARG A 62 -13.80 2.73 -23.59
N ALA A 63 -15.01 2.75 -23.02
CA ALA A 63 -15.31 3.52 -21.81
C ALA A 63 -14.49 3.04 -20.60
N ALA A 64 -14.39 1.71 -20.41
CA ALA A 64 -13.60 1.11 -19.34
C ALA A 64 -12.11 1.43 -19.50
N GLN A 65 -11.56 1.32 -20.72
CA GLN A 65 -10.18 1.69 -21.03
C GLN A 65 -9.89 3.17 -20.76
N GLN A 66 -10.79 4.07 -21.13
CA GLN A 66 -10.66 5.51 -20.85
C GLN A 66 -10.62 5.78 -19.34
N LYS A 67 -11.55 5.19 -18.59
CA LYS A 67 -11.58 5.33 -17.12
C LYS A 67 -10.34 4.76 -16.46
N GLN A 68 -9.86 3.60 -16.92
CA GLN A 68 -8.65 2.97 -16.41
C GLN A 68 -7.41 3.85 -16.70
N LYS A 69 -7.32 4.41 -17.91
CA LYS A 69 -6.25 5.35 -18.27
C LYS A 69 -6.27 6.59 -17.39
N GLN A 70 -7.43 7.25 -17.23
CA GLN A 70 -7.55 8.42 -16.37
C GLN A 70 -7.14 8.13 -14.92
N SER A 71 -7.61 7.02 -14.35
CA SER A 71 -7.26 6.61 -12.99
C SER A 71 -5.76 6.33 -12.84
N TYR A 72 -5.15 5.71 -13.85
CA TYR A 72 -3.70 5.44 -13.87
C TYR A 72 -2.90 6.74 -13.98
N ASP A 73 -3.28 7.62 -14.90
CA ASP A 73 -2.60 8.89 -15.17
C ASP A 73 -2.73 9.88 -14.00
N THR A 74 -3.77 9.78 -13.17
CA THR A 74 -4.00 10.70 -12.03
C THR A 74 -2.85 10.67 -11.01
N HIS A 75 -2.23 9.51 -10.78
CA HIS A 75 -1.16 9.34 -9.79
C HIS A 75 0.21 9.09 -10.44
N SER A 76 0.30 9.18 -11.77
CA SER A 76 1.55 8.92 -12.47
C SER A 76 2.33 10.23 -12.65
N ALA A 77 3.63 10.17 -12.39
CA ALA A 77 4.55 11.24 -12.73
C ALA A 77 5.27 10.87 -14.03
N VAL A 78 5.43 11.85 -14.92
CA VAL A 78 6.26 11.67 -16.11
C VAL A 78 7.71 11.53 -15.67
N ARG A 79 8.32 10.38 -15.99
CA ARG A 79 9.72 10.10 -15.74
C ARG A 79 10.46 10.07 -17.07
N THR A 80 11.64 10.66 -17.12
CA THR A 80 12.51 10.67 -18.31
C THR A 80 13.96 10.48 -17.87
N LEU A 81 14.71 9.68 -18.63
CA LEU A 81 16.13 9.45 -18.44
C LEU A 81 16.86 9.94 -19.69
N ALA A 82 17.98 10.63 -19.53
CA ALA A 82 18.84 11.02 -20.65
C ALA A 82 19.82 9.88 -20.99
N VAL A 83 20.33 9.88 -22.22
CA VAL A 83 21.45 9.01 -22.59
C VAL A 83 22.68 9.44 -21.80
N GLY A 84 23.38 8.48 -21.17
CA GLY A 84 24.47 8.73 -20.24
C GLY A 84 24.06 8.91 -18.77
N ASP A 85 22.76 8.99 -18.46
CA ASP A 85 22.31 8.89 -17.06
C ASP A 85 22.54 7.46 -16.54
N GLU A 86 22.84 7.34 -15.26
CA GLU A 86 22.81 6.05 -14.56
C GLU A 86 21.42 5.75 -13.99
N ALA A 87 21.00 4.49 -14.07
CA ALA A 87 19.73 4.04 -13.51
C ALA A 87 19.84 2.67 -12.85
N LEU A 88 19.16 2.51 -11.71
CA LEU A 88 18.96 1.23 -11.05
C LEU A 88 17.88 0.44 -11.78
N VAL A 89 18.08 -0.87 -11.93
CA VAL A 89 17.11 -1.77 -12.57
C VAL A 89 16.49 -2.69 -11.53
N LEU A 90 15.16 -2.80 -11.53
CA LEU A 90 14.40 -3.71 -10.68
C LEU A 90 14.41 -5.12 -11.30
N LEU A 91 15.10 -6.05 -10.65
CA LEU A 91 15.23 -7.44 -11.09
C LEU A 91 14.92 -8.39 -9.94
N PRO A 92 14.35 -9.58 -10.21
CA PRO A 92 14.16 -10.61 -9.19
C PRO A 92 15.51 -10.97 -8.55
N SER A 93 15.48 -11.25 -7.24
CA SER A 93 16.65 -11.71 -6.50
C SER A 93 17.03 -13.12 -6.94
N THR A 94 18.33 -13.44 -6.87
CA THR A 94 18.84 -14.78 -7.16
C THR A 94 18.32 -15.82 -6.16
N ASP A 95 18.08 -15.37 -4.92
CA ASP A 95 17.79 -16.25 -3.79
C ASP A 95 16.28 -16.53 -3.67
N ASN A 96 15.44 -15.56 -4.08
CA ASN A 96 13.98 -15.70 -4.09
C ASN A 96 13.35 -15.00 -5.31
N LYS A 97 12.67 -15.80 -6.15
CA LYS A 97 11.99 -15.31 -7.36
C LYS A 97 10.82 -14.36 -7.08
N LEU A 98 10.26 -14.39 -5.87
CA LEU A 98 9.16 -13.52 -5.45
C LEU A 98 9.64 -12.15 -4.97
N LEU A 99 10.93 -12.01 -4.64
CA LEU A 99 11.51 -10.76 -4.18
C LEU A 99 12.23 -10.08 -5.34
N ALA A 100 11.87 -8.83 -5.61
CA ALA A 100 12.57 -7.99 -6.58
C ALA A 100 13.43 -6.95 -5.85
N GLN A 101 14.67 -6.78 -6.30
CA GLN A 101 15.63 -5.85 -5.74
C GLN A 101 16.14 -4.86 -6.78
N TRP A 102 16.39 -3.62 -6.34
CA TRP A 102 17.07 -2.62 -7.16
C TRP A 102 18.54 -3.01 -7.29
N GLN A 103 18.96 -3.35 -8.51
CA GLN A 103 20.34 -3.70 -8.81
C GLN A 103 21.13 -2.46 -9.24
N SER A 104 22.46 -2.61 -9.28
CA SER A 104 23.47 -1.55 -9.45
C SER A 104 23.12 -0.52 -10.53
N PRO A 105 23.66 0.71 -10.40
CA PRO A 105 23.50 1.72 -11.45
C PRO A 105 24.08 1.20 -12.76
N PHE A 106 23.27 1.24 -13.80
CA PHE A 106 23.65 0.91 -15.16
C PHE A 106 23.48 2.15 -16.04
N GLU A 107 24.40 2.35 -16.97
CA GLU A 107 24.37 3.49 -17.88
C GLU A 107 23.29 3.28 -18.95
N VAL A 108 22.50 4.32 -19.19
CA VAL A 108 21.51 4.36 -20.29
C VAL A 108 22.24 4.65 -21.60
N THR A 109 22.34 3.66 -22.48
CA THR A 109 23.04 3.79 -23.78
C THR A 109 22.16 4.40 -24.87
N ALA A 110 20.85 4.16 -24.83
CA ALA A 110 19.92 4.72 -25.80
C ALA A 110 18.48 4.78 -25.26
N GLN A 111 17.72 5.77 -25.72
CA GLN A 111 16.27 5.81 -25.57
C GLN A 111 15.63 5.26 -26.84
N ILE A 112 14.97 4.11 -26.76
CA ILE A 112 14.29 3.49 -27.91
C ILE A 112 12.91 4.13 -28.10
N ASN A 113 12.17 4.26 -27.01
CA ASN A 113 10.85 4.90 -26.95
C ASN A 113 10.80 5.81 -25.71
N PRO A 114 9.81 6.72 -25.61
CA PRO A 114 9.64 7.55 -24.41
C PRO A 114 9.62 6.78 -23.08
N THR A 115 9.13 5.53 -23.12
CA THR A 115 9.00 4.65 -21.96
C THR A 115 10.00 3.49 -21.93
N THR A 116 10.82 3.30 -22.96
CA THR A 116 11.66 2.11 -23.12
C THR A 116 13.09 2.52 -23.40
N TYR A 117 14.00 2.09 -22.54
CA TYR A 117 15.40 2.47 -22.53
C TYR A 117 16.28 1.25 -22.66
N LYS A 118 17.46 1.45 -23.22
CA LYS A 118 18.51 0.46 -23.35
C LYS A 118 19.63 0.79 -22.36
N LEU A 119 20.06 -0.20 -21.59
CA LEU A 119 21.08 -0.05 -20.55
C LEU A 119 22.23 -1.02 -20.79
N SER A 120 23.45 -0.60 -20.45
CA SER A 120 24.65 -1.43 -20.48
C SER A 120 24.86 -2.14 -19.15
N MET A 121 24.75 -3.47 -19.15
CA MET A 121 24.89 -4.29 -17.95
C MET A 121 26.36 -4.62 -17.70
N SER A 122 27.08 -3.79 -16.93
CA SER A 122 28.51 -4.01 -16.63
C SER A 122 28.79 -5.38 -15.99
N LYS A 123 27.88 -5.86 -15.12
CA LYS A 123 27.97 -7.19 -14.47
C LYS A 123 27.85 -8.38 -15.42
N ASN A 124 27.18 -8.22 -16.56
CA ASN A 124 26.95 -9.30 -17.53
C ASN A 124 27.90 -9.20 -18.75
N GLY A 125 29.09 -8.61 -18.56
CA GLY A 125 30.07 -8.45 -19.63
C GLY A 125 29.72 -7.38 -20.65
N GLY A 126 29.00 -6.32 -20.24
CA GLY A 126 28.66 -5.18 -21.11
C GLY A 126 27.54 -5.47 -22.10
N ARG A 127 26.70 -6.47 -21.84
CA ARG A 127 25.52 -6.74 -22.68
C ARG A 127 24.52 -5.59 -22.55
N GLU A 128 24.05 -5.11 -23.69
CA GLU A 128 22.94 -4.16 -23.74
C GLU A 128 21.61 -4.87 -23.54
N GLN A 129 20.78 -4.37 -22.64
CA GLN A 129 19.43 -4.90 -22.42
C GLN A 129 18.40 -3.79 -22.39
N ILE A 130 17.18 -4.11 -22.85
CA ILE A 130 16.08 -3.17 -22.98
C ILE A 130 15.14 -3.33 -21.78
N TYR A 131 14.84 -2.20 -21.13
CA TYR A 131 13.96 -2.14 -19.97
C TYR A 131 12.90 -1.06 -20.14
N TYR A 132 11.72 -1.34 -19.62
CA TYR A 132 10.64 -0.35 -19.50
C TYR A 132 10.89 0.55 -18.29
N ILE A 133 10.53 1.82 -18.38
CA ILE A 133 10.83 2.84 -17.36
C ILE A 133 10.29 2.52 -15.96
N ASN A 134 9.21 1.74 -15.83
CA ASN A 134 8.72 1.29 -14.52
C ASN A 134 9.69 0.37 -13.77
N LEU A 135 10.61 -0.28 -14.49
CA LEU A 135 11.67 -1.10 -13.92
C LEU A 135 12.94 -0.29 -13.65
N LEU A 136 12.93 1.02 -13.94
CA LEU A 136 14.08 1.88 -13.85
C LEU A 136 13.88 2.96 -12.78
N LYS A 137 14.95 3.26 -12.06
CA LYS A 137 15.01 4.39 -11.13
C LYS A 137 16.29 5.17 -11.40
N LYS A 138 16.17 6.46 -11.71
CA LYS A 138 17.33 7.34 -11.92
C LYS A 138 18.25 7.26 -10.70
N TRP A 139 19.52 6.93 -10.96
CA TRP A 139 20.56 7.00 -9.94
C TRP A 139 20.96 8.46 -9.79
N ILE A 140 21.00 8.91 -8.54
CA ILE A 140 21.44 10.25 -8.18
C ILE A 140 22.64 10.02 -7.28
N GLU A 141 23.82 10.38 -7.76
CA GLU A 141 25.00 10.38 -6.91
C GLU A 141 24.75 11.32 -5.73
N PRO A 142 24.98 10.87 -4.49
CA PRO A 142 24.91 11.76 -3.34
C PRO A 142 25.94 12.88 -3.52
N THR A 143 25.46 14.07 -3.88
CA THR A 143 26.31 15.26 -3.89
C THR A 143 26.74 15.54 -2.45
N ASP A 144 28.04 15.78 -2.26
CA ASP A 144 28.67 16.04 -0.95
C ASP A 144 27.87 17.11 -0.18
N GLY A 145 27.07 16.68 0.80
CA GLY A 145 26.27 17.55 1.67
C GLY A 145 24.77 17.27 1.78
N GLN A 146 24.17 16.46 0.91
CA GLN A 146 22.76 16.03 1.05
C GLN A 146 22.62 14.50 1.02
N THR A 147 23.37 13.83 1.89
CA THR A 147 23.10 12.42 2.15
C THR A 147 21.88 12.33 3.05
N ILE A 148 20.73 11.95 2.51
CA ILE A 148 19.58 11.52 3.32
C ILE A 148 20.00 10.22 4.00
N HIS A 149 20.55 10.35 5.20
CA HIS A 149 20.88 9.22 6.05
C HIS A 149 19.58 8.68 6.62
N HIS A 150 19.07 7.60 6.03
CA HIS A 150 18.00 6.83 6.64
C HIS A 150 18.52 6.22 7.95
N VAL A 151 18.12 6.81 9.08
CA VAL A 151 18.21 6.15 10.40
C VAL A 151 17.07 5.14 10.43
N THR A 152 17.33 3.91 10.02
CA THR A 152 16.34 2.84 10.08
C THR A 152 16.49 2.08 11.39
N ALA A 153 15.39 1.96 12.13
CA ALA A 153 15.23 0.85 13.06
C ALA A 153 15.10 -0.45 12.25
N GLU A 154 15.54 -1.57 12.82
CA GLU A 154 15.68 -2.89 12.19
C GLU A 154 14.66 -3.18 11.07
N VAL A 155 15.18 -3.65 9.93
CA VAL A 155 14.37 -4.19 8.84
C VAL A 155 13.67 -5.44 9.37
N ASN A 156 12.39 -5.31 9.72
CA ASN A 156 11.49 -6.44 9.69
C ASN A 156 11.18 -6.68 8.21
N GLU A 157 11.49 -7.88 7.70
CA GLU A 157 11.35 -8.24 6.28
C GLU A 157 9.90 -8.10 5.76
N ASP A 158 8.92 -7.95 6.66
CA ASP A 158 7.49 -7.84 6.36
C ASP A 158 6.93 -6.40 6.26
N ILE A 159 7.74 -5.34 6.45
CA ILE A 159 7.23 -3.95 6.44
C ILE A 159 7.97 -3.10 5.39
N PRO A 160 7.29 -2.62 4.32
CA PRO A 160 7.91 -1.85 3.23
C PRO A 160 8.46 -0.47 3.64
N TYR A 161 8.22 -0.03 4.88
CA TYR A 161 8.73 1.22 5.44
C TYR A 161 9.14 0.98 6.90
N PRO A 162 10.35 1.37 7.32
CA PRO A 162 10.75 1.26 8.71
C PRO A 162 9.96 2.28 9.54
N ILE A 163 8.99 1.79 10.30
CA ILE A 163 8.31 2.56 11.35
C ILE A 163 9.32 2.70 12.50
N LEU A 164 9.59 3.93 12.94
CA LEU A 164 10.33 4.20 14.17
C LEU A 164 9.48 3.71 15.36
N THR A 165 9.49 2.41 15.66
CA THR A 165 8.89 1.88 16.87
C THR A 165 9.92 1.94 18.01
N PRO A 166 9.52 2.35 19.22
CA PRO A 166 10.40 2.37 20.41
C PRO A 166 11.01 1.00 20.79
N HIS A 167 10.58 -0.07 20.12
CA HIS A 167 10.90 -1.45 20.44
C HIS A 167 12.20 -1.97 19.82
N ASN A 168 12.76 -1.29 18.82
CA ASN A 168 13.92 -1.78 18.05
C ASN A 168 15.26 -1.13 18.45
N VAL A 169 15.34 -0.55 19.64
CA VAL A 169 16.61 -0.05 20.17
C VAL A 169 17.33 -1.20 20.87
N SER A 170 18.24 -1.87 20.16
CA SER A 170 19.08 -2.99 20.65
C SER A 170 19.95 -2.62 21.88
N SER A 171 19.99 -1.35 22.30
CA SER A 171 20.52 -0.91 23.60
C SER A 171 19.94 0.45 24.02
N PRO A 172 19.58 0.65 25.29
CA PRO A 172 19.02 1.92 25.76
C PRO A 172 19.94 3.10 25.39
N GLY A 173 19.39 4.09 24.67
CA GLY A 173 20.06 5.35 24.36
C GLY A 173 21.06 5.33 23.20
N LYS A 174 21.16 4.25 22.41
CA LYS A 174 21.97 4.23 21.18
C LYS A 174 21.14 3.77 19.98
N PRO A 175 20.66 4.70 19.13
CA PRO A 175 20.05 4.32 17.86
C PRO A 175 21.06 3.54 17.02
N TRP A 176 20.57 2.57 16.25
CA TRP A 176 21.40 1.86 15.30
C TRP A 176 21.85 2.84 14.21
N ILE A 177 23.15 3.04 14.08
CA ILE A 177 23.76 3.88 13.06
C ILE A 177 24.47 2.94 12.07
N ASN A 178 24.09 3.02 10.80
CA ASN A 178 24.72 2.20 9.75
C ASN A 178 26.23 2.47 9.71
N ARG A 179 27.06 1.44 9.88
CA ARG A 179 28.53 1.57 9.94
C ARG A 179 29.18 1.90 8.60
N ASN A 180 28.44 1.82 7.49
CA ASN A 180 28.92 2.18 6.15
C ASN A 180 28.90 3.71 5.89
N LEU A 181 28.52 4.50 6.90
CA LEU A 181 28.62 5.95 6.85
C LEU A 181 30.07 6.41 6.95
N MET A 182 30.46 7.38 6.12
CA MET A 182 31.78 8.04 6.20
C MET A 182 32.01 8.52 7.64
N ARG A 183 33.22 8.28 8.18
CA ARG A 183 33.55 8.54 9.61
C ARG A 183 33.20 9.96 10.08
N GLN A 184 33.24 10.93 9.18
CA GLN A 184 32.88 12.32 9.45
C GLN A 184 31.39 12.48 9.80
N TYR A 185 30.49 11.78 9.09
CA TYR A 185 29.04 11.80 9.34
C TYR A 185 28.65 11.03 10.61
N LEU A 186 29.39 9.96 10.96
CA LEU A 186 29.18 9.23 12.21
C LEU A 186 29.36 10.14 13.43
N ASN A 187 30.39 11.00 13.43
CA ASN A 187 30.62 11.94 14.53
C ASN A 187 29.51 12.98 14.62
N GLN A 188 29.01 13.47 13.48
CA GLN A 188 27.91 14.44 13.46
C GLN A 188 26.61 13.81 13.96
N LEU A 189 26.27 12.61 13.49
CA LEU A 189 25.08 11.88 13.95
C LEU A 189 25.18 11.55 15.44
N GLN A 190 26.34 11.08 15.91
CA GLN A 190 26.53 10.78 17.32
C GLN A 190 26.35 12.04 18.18
N ARG A 191 26.85 13.21 17.73
CA ARG A 191 26.59 14.49 18.40
C ARG A 191 25.11 14.86 18.43
N MET A 192 24.40 14.72 17.31
CA MET A 192 22.96 15.00 17.23
C MET A 192 22.13 14.08 18.13
N VAL A 193 22.50 12.80 18.19
CA VAL A 193 21.85 11.81 19.06
C VAL A 193 22.07 12.14 20.53
N THR A 194 23.30 12.53 20.91
CA THR A 194 23.59 12.96 22.29
C THR A 194 22.93 14.29 22.65
N GLN A 195 22.79 15.20 21.69
CA GLN A 195 22.14 16.50 21.90
C GLN A 195 20.63 16.37 22.09
N ASN A 196 19.99 15.46 21.34
CA ASN A 196 18.53 15.25 21.36
C ASN A 196 18.18 13.92 22.04
N GLN A 197 18.82 13.63 23.17
CA GLN A 197 18.61 12.37 23.89
C GLN A 197 17.18 12.21 24.43
N ASP A 198 16.50 13.33 24.66
CA ASP A 198 15.09 13.43 25.01
C ASP A 198 14.16 12.90 23.90
N VAL A 199 14.48 13.20 22.64
CA VAL A 199 13.72 12.75 21.46
C VAL A 199 13.97 11.26 21.17
N PHE A 200 15.21 10.80 21.35
CA PHE A 200 15.61 9.41 21.12
C PHE A 200 15.46 8.51 22.37
N SER A 201 14.54 8.87 23.27
CA SER A 201 14.21 8.08 24.45
C SER A 201 13.44 6.80 24.09
N LYS A 202 13.67 5.74 24.87
CA LYS A 202 12.85 4.51 24.81
C LYS A 202 11.44 4.73 25.36
N TYR A 203 11.29 5.69 26.26
CA TYR A 203 10.04 5.98 26.94
C TYR A 203 9.30 7.11 26.24
N LEU A 204 7.98 6.99 26.18
CA LEU A 204 7.11 8.04 25.65
C LEU A 204 7.33 9.33 26.43
N GLY A 205 7.58 10.42 25.71
CA GLY A 205 7.70 11.76 26.29
C GLY A 205 6.32 12.36 26.59
N ARG A 206 6.32 13.43 27.40
CA ARG A 206 5.15 14.27 27.67
C ARG A 206 5.43 15.69 27.16
N THR A 207 4.44 16.31 26.54
CA THR A 207 4.50 17.73 26.18
C THR A 207 3.52 18.53 27.05
N SER A 208 3.96 19.68 27.55
CA SER A 208 3.11 20.66 28.24
C SER A 208 2.58 21.75 27.29
N LEU A 209 3.04 21.77 26.04
CA LEU A 209 2.75 22.83 25.07
C LEU A 209 1.30 22.83 24.58
N MET A 210 0.66 21.67 24.56
CA MET A 210 -0.71 21.53 24.09
C MET A 210 -1.41 20.42 24.86
N GLN A 211 -2.65 20.70 25.25
CA GLN A 211 -3.59 19.68 25.69
C GLN A 211 -4.63 19.51 24.58
N HIS A 212 -4.96 18.27 24.22
CA HIS A 212 -5.97 17.99 23.22
C HIS A 212 -7.32 17.72 23.92
N PRO A 213 -8.27 18.69 23.90
CA PRO A 213 -9.59 18.45 24.46
C PRO A 213 -10.38 17.51 23.55
N ILE A 214 -10.74 16.32 24.07
CA ILE A 214 -11.60 15.37 23.34
C ILE A 214 -13.04 15.87 23.45
N ARG A 215 -13.54 16.52 22.39
CA ARG A 215 -14.93 17.00 22.31
C ARG A 215 -15.84 15.88 21.85
N LEU A 216 -16.72 15.41 22.73
CA LEU A 216 -17.73 14.42 22.40
C LEU A 216 -18.89 15.07 21.63
N LYS A 217 -19.45 14.35 20.63
CA LYS A 217 -20.63 14.80 19.89
C LYS A 217 -21.91 14.74 20.73
N GLU A 218 -22.00 13.73 21.58
CA GLU A 218 -23.09 13.48 22.52
C GLU A 218 -22.48 13.16 23.89
N ASN A 219 -23.13 13.58 24.97
CA ASN A 219 -22.66 13.33 26.34
C ASN A 219 -23.03 11.91 26.84
N THR A 220 -23.15 10.95 25.91
CA THR A 220 -23.58 9.58 26.17
C THR A 220 -22.37 8.65 26.30
N VAL A 221 -22.25 7.98 27.45
CA VAL A 221 -21.16 7.03 27.72
C VAL A 221 -21.44 5.71 27.00
N SER A 222 -20.59 5.36 26.03
CA SER A 222 -20.61 4.02 25.41
C SER A 222 -19.93 3.00 26.31
N ARG A 223 -20.71 2.04 26.83
CA ARG A 223 -20.19 0.90 27.61
C ARG A 223 -20.29 -0.36 26.77
N GLN A 224 -19.15 -0.91 26.36
CA GLN A 224 -19.07 -2.18 25.64
C GLN A 224 -18.37 -3.23 26.49
N ARG A 225 -18.89 -4.45 26.48
CA ARG A 225 -18.21 -5.58 27.13
C ARG A 225 -16.96 -5.92 26.30
N PRO A 226 -15.79 -6.06 26.93
CA PRO A 226 -14.59 -6.47 26.20
C PRO A 226 -14.80 -7.88 25.63
N TYR A 227 -14.28 -8.11 24.42
CA TYR A 227 -14.31 -9.41 23.78
C TYR A 227 -13.44 -10.42 24.53
N ARG A 228 -13.77 -11.71 24.41
CA ARG A 228 -12.98 -12.78 25.02
C ARG A 228 -11.58 -12.83 24.39
N ILE A 229 -10.56 -12.68 25.23
CA ILE A 229 -9.16 -12.73 24.84
C ILE A 229 -8.66 -14.20 24.94
N PRO A 230 -8.01 -14.76 23.91
CA PRO A 230 -7.39 -16.07 23.98
C PRO A 230 -6.31 -16.15 25.07
N GLU A 231 -6.24 -17.26 25.82
CA GLU A 231 -5.35 -17.44 26.98
C GLU A 231 -3.86 -17.19 26.65
N ALA A 232 -3.41 -17.58 25.45
CA ALA A 232 -2.04 -17.33 25.01
C ALA A 232 -1.68 -15.83 24.95
N LYS A 233 -2.66 -14.96 24.72
CA LYS A 233 -2.46 -13.50 24.64
C LYS A 233 -2.68 -12.80 25.97
N GLN A 234 -3.39 -13.41 26.92
CA GLN A 234 -3.69 -12.80 28.22
C GLN A 234 -2.41 -12.45 28.98
N LYS A 235 -1.46 -13.39 29.07
CA LYS A 235 -0.17 -13.17 29.76
C LYS A 235 0.67 -12.05 29.14
N ILE A 236 0.61 -11.89 27.82
CA ILE A 236 1.35 -10.85 27.09
C ILE A 236 0.72 -9.49 27.40
N ILE A 237 -0.61 -9.42 27.34
CA ILE A 237 -1.36 -8.18 27.61
C ILE A 237 -1.17 -7.76 29.06
N GLU A 238 -1.27 -8.69 30.02
CA GLU A 238 -1.04 -8.39 31.44
C GLU A 238 0.35 -7.82 31.70
N LYS A 239 1.38 -8.43 31.09
CA LYS A 239 2.76 -7.93 31.19
C LYS A 239 2.92 -6.52 30.62
N GLU A 240 2.33 -6.25 29.45
CA GLU A 240 2.40 -4.94 28.81
C GLU A 240 1.61 -3.88 29.57
N VAL A 241 0.42 -4.22 30.06
CA VAL A 241 -0.40 -3.33 30.90
C VAL A 241 0.32 -2.99 32.21
N GLN A 242 0.93 -3.98 32.86
CA GLN A 242 1.74 -3.75 34.04
C GLN A 242 2.92 -2.80 33.75
N ALA A 243 3.61 -2.99 32.63
CA ALA A 243 4.68 -2.09 32.19
C ALA A 243 4.17 -0.66 31.91
N MET A 244 2.96 -0.51 31.36
CA MET A 244 2.32 0.80 31.16
C MET A 244 1.97 1.47 32.49
N LEU A 245 1.40 0.73 33.46
CA LEU A 245 1.04 1.24 34.78
C LEU A 245 2.27 1.66 35.60
N GLU A 246 3.36 0.89 35.52
CA GLU A 246 4.64 1.25 36.16
C GLU A 246 5.26 2.51 35.53
N ALA A 247 5.06 2.72 34.22
CA ALA A 247 5.46 3.93 33.52
C ALA A 247 4.52 5.14 33.78
N GLU A 248 3.23 4.90 34.09
CA GLU A 248 2.23 5.93 34.41
C GLU A 248 2.56 6.71 35.68
N GLY A 249 3.27 6.11 36.65
CA GLY A 249 3.77 6.80 37.84
C GLY A 249 4.66 8.03 37.54
N GLN A 250 5.07 8.21 36.28
CA GLN A 250 5.84 9.34 35.79
C GLN A 250 5.05 10.26 34.82
N ASN A 251 3.89 9.84 34.31
CA ASN A 251 3.14 10.55 33.26
C ASN A 251 1.62 10.42 33.44
N VAL A 252 1.05 11.20 34.37
CA VAL A 252 -0.39 11.13 34.73
C VAL A 252 -1.28 11.81 33.67
N PHE A 253 -2.21 11.06 33.11
CA PHE A 253 -3.50 11.57 32.64
C PHE A 253 -4.38 11.80 33.87
N GLU A 254 -4.59 13.05 34.27
CA GLU A 254 -5.48 13.33 35.39
C GLU A 254 -6.91 12.92 35.01
N ARG A 255 -7.48 11.98 35.77
CA ARG A 255 -8.93 11.81 35.81
C ARG A 255 -9.49 13.12 36.35
N LEU A 256 -10.27 13.82 35.54
CA LEU A 256 -11.12 14.92 36.00
C LEU A 256 -11.93 14.40 37.20
N PRO A 257 -11.98 15.14 38.32
CA PRO A 257 -12.78 14.74 39.47
C PRO A 257 -14.24 14.59 39.05
N ASP A 258 -14.88 13.53 39.56
CA ASP A 258 -16.28 13.20 39.32
C ASP A 258 -17.17 14.41 39.66
N LEU A 259 -17.76 15.02 38.64
CA LEU A 259 -18.81 16.02 38.79
C LEU A 259 -20.12 15.30 39.14
N SER A 260 -20.25 14.89 40.40
CA SER A 260 -21.54 14.71 41.07
C SER A 260 -21.34 14.70 42.59
N ASP A 261 -21.42 15.86 43.23
CA ASP A 261 -22.52 16.18 44.16
C ASP A 261 -22.28 17.53 44.86
N SER A 262 -23.31 18.37 44.79
CA SER A 262 -23.61 19.51 45.67
C SER A 262 -22.57 20.62 45.85
N GLU A 263 -22.79 21.75 45.18
CA GLU A 263 -22.73 23.06 45.85
C GLU A 263 -23.74 24.00 45.16
N VAL A 264 -25.00 23.89 45.58
CA VAL A 264 -25.96 24.99 45.47
C VAL A 264 -25.54 26.01 46.52
N VAL A 265 -24.63 26.90 46.14
CA VAL A 265 -24.44 28.15 46.89
C VAL A 265 -25.58 29.08 46.47
N ASN A 266 -26.58 29.16 47.35
CA ASN A 266 -27.62 30.17 47.30
C ASN A 266 -26.99 31.56 47.29
N LEU A 267 -27.32 32.35 46.27
CA LEU A 267 -27.29 33.81 46.37
C LEU A 267 -28.62 34.27 46.96
N ASN A 268 -28.65 34.28 48.30
CA ASN A 268 -29.13 35.36 49.18
C ASN A 268 -29.13 34.89 50.63
#